data_AF-A0AAW7Z538-F1
#
_entry.id   AF-A0AAW7Z538-F1
#
_cell.length_a   1.000
_cell.length_b   1.000
_cell.length_c   1.000
_cell.angle_alpha   90.00
_cell.angle_beta   90.00
_cell.angle_gamma   90.00
#
_symmetry.space_group_name_H-M   'P 1'
#
loop_
_entity.id
_entity.type
_entity.pdbx_description
1 polymer ?
#
loop_
_entity_poly.entity_id
_entity_poly.type
_entity_poly.pdbx_seq_one_letter_code
_entity_poly.pdbx_strand_id
1 'polypeptide(L)'
;MTSGLRKSINIVLLGGLAMASQALADTVTTNSSLDAPVVQTCPASFFDVSLMTNARQCQQFDDSLPASLVYFTKHTPKDVIAYYQNAYPQFVKKSPVNHRTMLAAIDDSVRIVVSPDNMGTQVDVLIISKP
;
A
#
# COMPACT_ATOMS: atom_id res chain seq x y z
N MET A 1 33.43 -65.37 18.94
CA MET A 1 32.24 -64.86 19.63
C MET A 1 31.30 -64.26 18.59
N THR A 2 30.01 -64.50 18.77
CA THR A 2 28.92 -64.54 17.77
C THR A 2 28.74 -63.27 16.92
N SER A 3 28.81 -63.43 15.60
CA SER A 3 28.24 -62.48 14.64
C SER A 3 26.78 -62.88 14.38
N GLY A 4 25.84 -62.20 15.05
CA GLY A 4 24.46 -62.03 14.58
C GLY A 4 24.41 -60.78 13.68
N LEU A 5 23.40 -60.48 12.87
CA LEU A 5 22.01 -60.87 12.89
C LEU A 5 21.34 -60.24 11.63
N ARG A 6 20.54 -61.03 10.92
CA ARG A 6 19.32 -60.70 10.14
C ARG A 6 19.38 -59.77 8.91
N LYS A 7 18.82 -60.36 7.83
CA LYS A 7 18.20 -59.75 6.64
C LYS A 7 17.33 -58.53 6.99
N SER A 8 17.40 -57.51 6.16
CA SER A 8 16.39 -56.45 6.09
C SER A 8 15.94 -56.29 4.64
N ILE A 9 14.68 -56.66 4.40
CA ILE A 9 13.95 -56.58 3.14
C ILE A 9 13.68 -55.10 2.83
N ASN A 10 14.00 -54.66 1.62
CA ASN A 10 13.56 -53.37 1.09
C ASN A 10 12.03 -53.40 0.91
N ILE A 11 11.30 -52.75 1.80
CA ILE A 11 9.88 -52.43 1.59
C ILE A 11 9.82 -50.98 1.13
N VAL A 12 9.62 -50.79 -0.17
CA VAL A 12 9.22 -49.51 -0.75
C VAL A 12 7.72 -49.36 -0.48
N LEU A 13 7.35 -48.51 0.48
CA LEU A 13 5.95 -48.09 0.68
C LEU A 13 5.62 -47.00 -0.36
N LEU A 14 4.99 -47.40 -1.48
CA LEU A 14 4.23 -46.46 -2.32
C LEU A 14 2.88 -46.20 -1.65
N GLY A 15 2.82 -45.17 -0.80
CA GLY A 15 1.58 -44.61 -0.30
C GLY A 15 1.26 -43.32 -1.05
N GLY A 16 0.48 -43.40 -2.12
CA GLY A 16 -0.09 -42.21 -2.77
C GLY A 16 -1.24 -41.65 -1.95
N LEU A 17 -1.04 -40.51 -1.28
CA LEU A 17 -2.16 -39.72 -0.74
C LEU A 17 -2.78 -38.91 -1.88
N ALA A 18 -3.96 -39.34 -2.35
CA ALA A 18 -4.81 -38.50 -3.19
C ALA A 18 -5.47 -37.42 -2.32
N MET A 19 -4.96 -36.19 -2.40
CA MET A 19 -5.62 -35.02 -1.80
C MET A 19 -6.79 -34.62 -2.70
N ALA A 20 -8.02 -34.88 -2.27
CA ALA A 20 -9.22 -34.37 -2.94
C ALA A 20 -9.40 -32.88 -2.58
N SER A 21 -8.98 -31.98 -3.46
CA SER A 21 -9.27 -30.55 -3.36
C SER A 21 -10.73 -30.29 -3.73
N GLN A 22 -11.58 -30.04 -2.73
CA GLN A 22 -12.93 -29.52 -2.96
C GLN A 22 -12.82 -27.99 -3.06
N ALA A 23 -12.84 -27.46 -4.28
CA ALA A 23 -12.97 -26.03 -4.52
C ALA A 23 -14.46 -25.66 -4.46
N LEU A 24 -14.86 -24.88 -3.46
CA LEU A 24 -16.16 -24.21 -3.46
C LEU A 24 -16.05 -23.01 -4.41
N ALA A 25 -16.61 -23.14 -5.61
CA ALA A 25 -16.75 -22.01 -6.52
C ALA A 25 -17.97 -21.18 -6.08
N ASP A 26 -17.72 -20.05 -5.43
CA ASP A 26 -18.76 -19.07 -5.12
C ASP A 26 -19.11 -18.33 -6.42
N THR A 27 -20.21 -18.73 -7.06
CA THR A 27 -20.64 -18.15 -8.33
C THR A 27 -21.39 -16.85 -8.03
N VAL A 28 -20.66 -15.74 -7.98
CA VAL A 28 -21.26 -14.41 -7.93
C VAL A 28 -21.96 -14.16 -9.28
N THR A 29 -23.29 -14.12 -9.26
CA THR A 29 -24.10 -13.78 -10.43
C THR A 29 -23.99 -12.28 -10.67
N THR A 30 -23.20 -11.86 -11.65
CA THR A 30 -23.07 -10.46 -12.03
C THR A 30 -24.23 -10.05 -12.94
N ASN A 31 -25.18 -9.27 -12.41
CA ASN A 31 -26.19 -8.62 -13.23
C ASN A 31 -25.48 -7.73 -14.26
N SER A 32 -25.67 -8.04 -15.55
CA SER A 32 -24.89 -7.49 -16.67
C SER A 32 -25.25 -6.06 -17.07
N SER A 33 -25.68 -5.22 -16.13
CA SER A 33 -25.62 -3.76 -16.32
C SER A 33 -24.24 -3.32 -15.84
N LEU A 34 -23.24 -3.54 -16.68
CA LEU A 34 -21.89 -3.04 -16.47
C LEU A 34 -21.92 -1.52 -16.65
N ASP A 35 -22.33 -0.79 -15.61
CA ASP A 35 -21.90 0.60 -15.51
C ASP A 35 -20.38 0.59 -15.59
N ALA A 36 -19.83 1.40 -16.49
CA ALA A 36 -18.39 1.58 -16.55
C ALA A 36 -17.87 1.89 -15.15
N PRO A 37 -16.75 1.30 -14.70
CA PRO A 37 -16.21 1.63 -13.39
C PRO A 37 -16.02 3.14 -13.34
N VAL A 38 -16.64 3.78 -12.33
CA VAL A 38 -16.49 5.22 -12.11
C VAL A 38 -15.01 5.47 -11.82
N VAL A 39 -14.29 5.97 -12.82
CA VAL A 39 -12.89 6.34 -12.68
C VAL A 39 -12.87 7.69 -11.99
N GLN A 40 -12.94 7.68 -10.66
CA GLN A 40 -12.80 8.90 -9.86
C GLN A 40 -11.40 9.45 -10.10
N THR A 41 -11.33 10.66 -10.63
CA THR A 41 -10.05 11.35 -10.81
C THR A 41 -9.58 11.86 -9.44
N CYS A 42 -8.28 11.77 -9.17
CA CYS A 42 -7.72 12.35 -7.96
C CYS A 42 -8.03 13.86 -7.88
N PRO A 43 -8.36 14.39 -6.69
CA PRO A 43 -8.55 15.82 -6.54
C PRO A 43 -7.21 16.55 -6.76
N ALA A 44 -7.27 17.83 -7.12
CA ALA A 44 -6.05 18.64 -7.24
C ALA A 44 -5.43 18.95 -5.86
N SER A 45 -6.26 19.02 -4.81
CA SER A 45 -5.85 19.28 -3.44
C SER A 45 -6.73 18.56 -2.42
N PHE A 46 -6.22 18.41 -1.20
CA PHE A 46 -6.89 17.78 -0.06
C PHE A 46 -6.66 18.63 1.19
N PHE A 47 -7.69 19.34 1.66
CA PHE A 47 -7.59 20.33 2.75
C PHE A 47 -6.38 21.27 2.58
N ASP A 48 -6.35 21.99 1.45
CA ASP A 48 -5.30 22.95 1.06
C ASP A 48 -3.89 22.36 0.82
N VAL A 49 -3.73 21.04 0.96
CA VAL A 49 -2.54 20.30 0.54
C VAL A 49 -2.69 19.89 -0.92
N SER A 50 -1.84 20.44 -1.80
CA SER A 50 -1.83 20.11 -3.23
C SER A 50 -1.28 18.71 -3.45
N LEU A 51 -1.92 17.96 -4.35
CA LEU A 51 -1.42 16.68 -4.82
C LEU A 51 -0.48 16.90 -6.00
N MET A 52 0.52 16.02 -6.14
CA MET A 52 1.38 16.05 -7.32
C MET A 52 0.58 15.81 -8.61
N THR A 53 1.03 16.43 -9.70
CA THR A 53 0.46 16.17 -11.03
C THR A 53 0.47 14.68 -11.36
N ASN A 54 -0.56 14.20 -12.06
CA ASN A 54 -0.75 12.79 -12.41
C ASN A 54 -0.87 11.85 -11.20
N ALA A 55 -1.31 12.36 -10.04
CA ALA A 55 -1.78 11.54 -8.94
C ALA A 55 -2.86 10.56 -9.45
N ARG A 56 -2.76 9.31 -9.02
CA ARG A 56 -3.70 8.25 -9.38
C ARG A 56 -3.97 7.32 -8.21
N GLN A 57 -5.02 6.52 -8.33
CA GLN A 57 -5.43 5.55 -7.31
C GLN A 57 -5.68 6.23 -5.95
N CYS A 58 -6.35 7.38 -5.98
CA CYS A 58 -6.64 8.11 -4.76
C CYS A 58 -7.70 7.39 -3.92
N GLN A 59 -7.38 7.23 -2.63
CA GLN A 59 -8.33 6.77 -1.63
C GLN A 59 -8.43 7.84 -0.54
N GLN A 60 -9.64 8.35 -0.34
CA GLN A 60 -9.94 9.45 0.57
C GLN A 60 -10.79 8.96 1.73
N PHE A 61 -10.52 9.49 2.93
CA PHE A 61 -11.33 9.34 4.13
C PHE A 61 -11.43 10.73 4.78
N ASP A 62 -12.54 11.44 4.53
CA ASP A 62 -12.68 12.88 4.82
C ASP A 62 -14.00 13.30 5.45
N ASP A 63 -14.77 12.34 5.99
CA ASP A 63 -16.03 12.62 6.71
C ASP A 63 -15.83 13.53 7.93
N SER A 64 -14.64 13.48 8.56
CA SER A 64 -14.26 14.32 9.70
C SER A 64 -12.74 14.38 9.85
N LEU A 65 -12.23 15.28 10.68
CA LEU A 65 -10.83 15.28 11.07
C LEU A 65 -10.58 14.27 12.22
N PRO A 66 -9.47 13.51 12.20
CA PRO A 66 -8.41 13.55 11.20
C PRO A 66 -8.84 12.93 9.86
N ALA A 67 -8.49 13.62 8.77
CA ALA A 67 -8.81 13.18 7.42
C ALA A 67 -7.55 12.67 6.72
N SER A 68 -7.69 11.68 5.83
CA SER A 68 -6.56 11.12 5.11
C SER A 68 -6.83 10.91 3.62
N LEU A 69 -5.77 11.06 2.83
CA LEU A 69 -5.76 10.75 1.42
C LEU A 69 -4.48 9.98 1.10
N VAL A 70 -4.62 8.81 0.49
CA VAL A 70 -3.49 8.05 -0.06
C VAL A 70 -3.55 8.14 -1.59
N TYR A 71 -2.41 8.34 -2.23
CA TYR A 71 -2.31 8.29 -3.68
C TYR A 71 -0.94 7.78 -4.17
N PHE A 72 -0.91 7.34 -5.43
CA PHE A 72 0.32 6.96 -6.12
C PHE A 72 0.75 8.05 -7.11
N THR A 73 2.07 8.27 -7.21
CA THR A 73 2.68 9.04 -8.29
C THR A 73 3.91 8.35 -8.90
N LYS A 74 4.17 8.59 -10.19
CA LYS A 74 5.36 8.08 -10.90
C LYS A 74 6.65 8.82 -10.53
N HIS A 75 6.56 9.91 -9.78
CA HIS A 75 7.73 10.67 -9.33
C HIS A 75 8.54 9.89 -8.30
N THR A 76 9.84 10.14 -8.24
CA THR A 76 10.71 9.49 -7.25
C THR A 76 10.44 10.06 -5.85
N PRO A 77 10.73 9.32 -4.76
CA PRO A 77 10.54 9.82 -3.40
C PRO A 77 11.27 11.15 -3.15
N LYS A 78 12.44 11.35 -3.77
CA LYS A 78 13.20 12.60 -3.69
C LYS A 78 12.43 13.77 -4.30
N ASP A 79 11.84 13.57 -5.48
CA ASP A 79 11.07 14.61 -6.18
C ASP A 79 9.78 14.94 -5.41
N VAL A 80 9.12 13.92 -4.84
CA VAL A 80 7.93 14.11 -4.00
C VAL A 80 8.27 14.93 -2.76
N ILE A 81 9.36 14.59 -2.07
CA ILE A 81 9.83 15.35 -0.89
C ILE A 81 10.12 16.80 -1.29
N ALA A 82 10.85 17.02 -2.38
CA ALA A 82 11.19 18.36 -2.86
C ALA A 82 9.95 19.17 -3.24
N TYR A 83 8.97 18.55 -3.89
CA TYR A 83 7.69 19.17 -4.23
C TYR A 83 6.99 19.73 -2.99
N TYR A 84 6.81 18.89 -1.96
CA TYR A 84 6.13 19.30 -0.74
C TYR A 84 6.90 20.35 0.06
N GLN A 85 8.23 20.23 0.16
CA GLN A 85 9.03 21.23 0.88
C GLN A 85 9.09 22.58 0.17
N ASN A 86 9.03 22.60 -1.18
CA ASN A 86 8.98 23.83 -1.96
C ASN A 86 7.60 24.52 -1.87
N ALA A 87 6.52 23.73 -1.88
CA ALA A 87 5.15 24.26 -1.78
C ALA A 87 4.77 24.67 -0.35
N TYR A 88 5.34 23.99 0.65
CA TYR A 88 5.03 24.17 2.06
C TYR A 88 6.34 24.31 2.88
N PRO A 89 6.95 25.51 2.94
CA PRO A 89 8.21 25.73 3.65
C PRO A 89 8.15 25.37 5.15
N GLN A 90 6.95 25.33 5.74
CA GLN A 90 6.71 24.89 7.11
C GLN A 90 6.78 23.37 7.30
N PHE A 91 6.92 22.57 6.24
CA PHE A 91 7.04 21.12 6.36
C PHE A 91 8.49 20.71 6.65
N VAL A 92 8.70 20.16 7.84
CA VAL A 92 9.99 19.68 8.31
C VAL A 92 10.11 18.18 8.05
N LYS A 93 11.14 17.80 7.30
CA LYS A 93 11.51 16.39 7.10
C LYS A 93 12.00 15.77 8.41
N LYS A 94 11.42 14.63 8.77
CA LYS A 94 11.87 13.79 9.90
C LYS A 94 12.81 12.68 9.42
N SER A 95 13.53 12.07 10.37
CA SER A 95 14.40 10.92 10.08
C SER A 95 13.58 9.78 9.46
N PRO A 96 14.03 9.18 8.35
CA PRO A 96 13.32 8.07 7.72
C PRO A 96 13.21 6.85 8.64
N VAL A 97 12.09 6.13 8.56
CA VAL A 97 11.86 4.85 9.26
C VAL A 97 11.39 3.84 8.23
N ASN A 98 12.05 2.68 8.14
CA ASN A 98 11.74 1.63 7.16
C ASN A 98 11.66 2.16 5.71
N HIS A 99 12.60 3.02 5.32
CA HIS A 99 12.66 3.68 4.01
C HIS A 99 11.50 4.66 3.71
N ARG A 100 10.61 4.93 4.66
CA ARG A 100 9.54 5.93 4.54
C ARG A 100 10.03 7.24 5.14
N THR A 101 9.80 8.34 4.44
CA THR A 101 10.14 9.69 4.92
C THR A 101 8.88 10.43 5.29
N MET A 102 8.80 10.93 6.52
CA MET A 102 7.71 11.80 6.96
C MET A 102 8.13 13.26 6.83
N LEU A 103 7.25 14.07 6.25
CA LEU A 103 7.24 15.52 6.36
C LEU A 103 6.11 15.89 7.32
N ALA A 104 6.36 16.79 8.27
CA ALA A 104 5.33 17.27 9.18
C ALA A 104 5.34 18.79 9.22
N ALA A 105 4.17 19.42 9.27
CA ALA A 105 4.06 20.84 9.58
C ALA A 105 4.68 21.15 10.94
N ILE A 106 5.20 22.36 11.12
CA ILE A 106 5.81 22.80 12.39
C ILE A 106 4.83 22.70 13.57
N ASP A 107 3.55 22.93 13.32
CA ASP A 107 2.46 22.85 14.30
C ASP A 107 1.81 21.45 14.41
N ASP A 108 2.39 20.45 13.72
CA ASP A 108 1.87 19.08 13.62
C ASP A 108 0.44 18.95 13.05
N SER A 109 -0.11 19.99 12.41
CA SER A 109 -1.46 19.97 11.79
C SER A 109 -1.56 19.03 10.59
N VAL A 110 -0.45 18.85 9.86
CA VAL A 110 -0.37 18.03 8.63
C VAL A 110 0.85 17.11 8.67
N ARG A 111 0.66 15.87 8.20
CA ARG A 111 1.74 14.90 7.99
C ARG A 111 1.64 14.32 6.58
N ILE A 112 2.79 14.25 5.91
CA ILE A 112 2.94 13.62 4.61
C ILE A 112 3.92 12.46 4.78
N VAL A 113 3.49 11.24 4.49
CA VAL A 113 4.38 10.07 4.47
C VAL A 113 4.70 9.73 3.03
N VAL A 114 5.98 9.77 2.68
CA VAL A 114 6.51 9.48 1.36
C VAL A 114 7.17 8.10 1.39
N SER A 115 6.62 7.15 0.64
CA SER A 115 7.03 5.75 0.64
C SER A 115 7.43 5.31 -0.77
N PRO A 116 8.64 4.75 -0.99
CA PRO A 116 8.98 4.14 -2.26
C PRO A 116 7.99 3.02 -2.61
N ASP A 117 7.50 3.00 -3.86
CA ASP A 117 6.63 1.95 -4.37
C ASP A 117 7.01 1.62 -5.83
N ASN A 118 7.75 0.52 -6.01
CA ASN A 118 8.27 0.07 -7.30
C ASN A 118 9.01 1.20 -8.07
N MET A 119 8.45 1.64 -9.20
CA MET A 119 8.99 2.71 -10.04
C MET A 119 8.44 4.10 -9.69
N GLY A 120 7.78 4.25 -8.54
CA GLY A 120 7.20 5.51 -8.11
C GLY A 120 7.13 5.61 -6.59
N THR A 121 6.10 6.30 -6.13
CA THR A 121 5.95 6.70 -4.73
C THR A 121 4.48 6.62 -4.33
N GLN A 122 4.22 5.97 -3.20
CA GLN A 122 2.97 6.11 -2.46
C GLN A 122 3.11 7.29 -1.49
N VAL A 123 2.09 8.15 -1.48
CA VAL A 123 2.03 9.34 -0.63
C VAL A 123 0.78 9.24 0.23
N ASP A 124 0.98 9.25 1.55
CA ASP A 124 -0.11 9.32 2.52
C ASP A 124 -0.16 10.74 3.08
N VAL A 125 -1.27 11.44 2.85
CA VAL A 125 -1.56 12.77 3.39
C VAL A 125 -2.48 12.58 4.59
N LEU A 126 -2.08 13.08 5.75
CA LEU A 126 -2.86 13.07 6.98
C LEU A 126 -3.05 14.51 7.47
N ILE A 127 -4.31 14.91 7.61
CA ILE A 127 -4.74 16.19 8.15
C ILE A 127 -5.25 15.93 9.56
N ILE A 128 -4.54 16.42 10.57
CA ILE A 128 -4.87 16.20 12.00
C ILE A 128 -5.84 17.28 12.47
N SER A 129 -5.56 18.53 12.12
CA SER A 129 -6.41 19.70 12.37
C SER A 129 -6.42 20.57 11.11
N LYS A 130 -7.41 21.47 10.97
CA LYS A 130 -7.37 22.44 9.86
C LYS A 130 -6.06 23.23 9.95
N PRO A 131 -5.25 23.27 8.87
CA PRO A 131 -4.04 24.08 8.82
C PRO A 131 -4.34 25.58 8.82
#